data_AF-A0A534U2R0-F1
#
_entry.id   AF-A0A534U2R0-F1
#
_cell.length_a   1.000
_cell.length_b   1.000
_cell.length_c   1.000
_cell.angle_alpha   90.00
_cell.angle_beta   90.00
_cell.angle_gamma   90.00
#
_symmetry.space_group_name_H-M   'P 1'
#
loop_
_entity.id
_entity.type
_entity.pdbx_description
1 polymer ?
#
loop_
_entity_poly.entity_id
_entity_poly.type
_entity_poly.pdbx_seq_one_letter_code
_entity_poly.pdbx_strand_id
1 'polypeptide(L)' 'MFGLGLQELGIILVIALVIFGPAKLPQIGSGLGKAIREFKKGVSDDDPEDASREAKKEISEDLPR' A
#
# COMPACT_ATOMS: atom_id res chain seq x y z
N MET A 1 -25.18 15.30 -14.92
CA MET A 1 -24.38 15.75 -13.76
C MET A 1 -23.00 15.17 -13.95
N PHE A 2 -21.97 16.03 -14.00
CA PHE A 2 -20.58 15.69 -14.32
C PHE A 2 -20.01 14.76 -13.23
N GLY A 3 -20.19 13.46 -13.42
CA GLY A 3 -19.55 12.45 -12.57
C GLY A 3 -18.06 12.50 -12.89
N LEU A 4 -17.22 12.68 -11.87
CA LEU A 4 -15.79 12.49 -12.00
C LEU A 4 -15.55 11.03 -12.39
N GLY A 5 -15.50 10.78 -13.69
CA GLY A 5 -15.24 9.48 -14.25
C GLY A 5 -13.75 9.16 -14.17
N LEU A 6 -13.42 7.93 -14.54
CA LEU A 6 -12.03 7.50 -14.66
C LEU A 6 -11.25 8.38 -15.65
N GLN A 7 -11.93 8.98 -16.63
CA GLN A 7 -11.32 9.82 -17.65
C GLN A 7 -10.89 11.19 -17.10
N GLU A 8 -11.75 11.87 -16.34
CA GLU A 8 -11.39 13.12 -15.67
C GLU A 8 -10.29 12.91 -14.62
N LEU A 9 -10.40 11.83 -13.83
CA LEU A 9 -9.36 11.47 -12.86
C LEU A 9 -8.02 11.19 -13.53
N GLY A 10 -8.04 10.52 -14.69
CA GLY A 10 -6.85 10.27 -15.50
C GLY A 10 -6.19 11.56 -15.99
N ILE A 11 -6.96 12.53 -16.45
CA ILE A 11 -6.44 13.84 -16.88
C ILE A 11 -5.79 14.58 -15.72
N ILE A 12 -6.44 14.61 -14.56
CA ILE A 12 -5.89 15.23 -13.35
C ILE A 12 -4.59 14.53 -12.93
N LEU A 13 -4.55 13.19 -12.99
CA LEU A 13 -3.36 12.41 -12.68
C LEU A 13 -2.21 12.77 -13.64
N VAL A 14 -2.46 12.90 -14.94
CA VAL A 14 -1.45 13.29 -15.92
C VAL A 14 -0.90 14.69 -15.61
N ILE A 15 -1.75 15.66 -15.28
CA ILE A 15 -1.31 17.01 -14.92
C ILE A 15 -0.45 16.97 -13.63
N ALA A 16 -0.91 16.24 -12.61
CA ALA A 16 -0.16 16.05 -11.37
C ALA A 16 1.21 15.39 -11.65
N LEU A 17 1.25 14.40 -12.55
CA LEU A 17 2.48 13.73 -12.97
C LEU A 17 3.45 14.64 -13.72
N VAL A 18 2.97 15.61 -14.48
CA VAL A 18 3.84 16.61 -15.12
C VAL A 18 4.45 17.55 -14.09
N ILE A 19 3.68 17.97 -13.07
CA ILE A 19 4.15 18.89 -12.03
C ILE A 19 5.11 18.19 -11.06
N PHE A 20 4.72 17.02 -10.54
CA PHE A 20 5.48 16.29 -9.53
C PHE A 20 6.50 15.30 -10.13
N GLY A 21 6.27 14.83 -11.35
CA GLY A 21 7.06 13.77 -11.98
C GLY A 21 6.58 12.36 -11.61
N PRO A 22 6.58 11.40 -12.54
CA PRO A 22 6.15 10.01 -12.28
C PRO A 22 7.02 9.27 -11.27
N ALA A 23 8.28 9.67 -11.12
CA ALA A 23 9.18 9.09 -10.13
C ALA A 23 8.81 9.42 -8.67
N LYS A 24 8.08 10.52 -8.42
CA LYS A 24 7.72 10.92 -7.05
C LYS A 24 6.56 10.10 -6.48
N LEU A 25 5.63 9.61 -7.30
CA LEU A 25 4.53 8.76 -6.85
C LEU A 25 4.99 7.48 -6.14
N PRO A 26 5.88 6.64 -6.72
CA PRO A 26 6.37 5.44 -6.04
C PRO A 26 7.27 5.76 -4.84
N GLN A 27 8.00 6.88 -4.86
CA GLN A 27 8.83 7.32 -3.74
C GLN A 27 7.97 7.65 -2.50
N ILE A 28 6.88 8.41 -2.70
CA ILE A 28 5.93 8.75 -1.64
C ILE A 28 5.11 7.52 -1.25
N GLY A 29 4.63 6.73 -2.22
CA GLY A 29 3.85 5.53 -1.99
C GLY A 29 4.61 4.46 -1.20
N SER A 30 5.92 4.31 -1.43
CA SER A 30 6.74 3.37 -0.65
C SER A 30 6.86 3.77 0.82
N GLY A 31 6.99 5.08 1.11
CA GLY A 31 7.00 5.59 2.48
C GLY A 31 5.64 5.45 3.15
N LEU A 32 4.57 5.85 2.46
CA LEU A 32 3.20 5.76 2.96
C LEU A 32 2.78 4.30 3.18
N GLY A 33 3.14 3.40 2.26
CA GLY A 33 2.82 1.97 2.34
C GLY A 33 3.51 1.29 3.52
N LYS A 34 4.77 1.64 3.80
CA LYS A 34 5.47 1.20 5.02
C LYS A 34 4.76 1.74 6.27
N ALA A 35 4.43 3.02 6.29
CA ALA A 35 3.73 3.62 7.43
C ALA A 35 2.35 2.96 7.68
N ILE A 36 1.58 2.70 6.63
CA ILE A 36 0.28 2.01 6.71
C ILE A 36 0.47 0.56 7.17
N ARG A 37 1.53 -0.14 6.71
CA ARG A 37 1.82 -1.51 7.15
C ARG A 37 2.17 -1.58 8.63
N GLU A 38 3.05 -0.70 9.10
CA GLU A 38 3.43 -0.61 10.52
C GLU A 38 2.24 -0.16 11.38
N PHE A 39 1.44 0.80 10.91
CA PHE A 39 0.22 1.22 11.58
C PHE A 39 -0.78 0.07 11.70
N LYS A 40 -1.01 -0.68 10.60
CA LYS A 40 -1.88 -1.86 10.62
C LYS A 40 -1.35 -2.92 11.58
N LYS A 41 -0.04 -3.16 11.59
CA LYS A 41 0.58 -4.14 12.49
C LYS A 41 0.39 -3.76 13.96
N GLY A 42 0.63 -2.49 14.32
CA GLY A 42 0.43 -2.00 15.69
C GLY A 42 -1.03 -1.98 16.13
N VAL A 43 -1.98 -1.76 15.20
CA VAL A 43 -3.42 -1.84 15.50
C VAL A 43 -3.90 -3.29 15.56
N SER A 44 -3.35 -4.18 14.72
CA SER A 44 -3.69 -5.60 14.70
C SER A 44 -3.04 -6.42 15.82
N ASP A 45 -1.98 -5.94 16.48
CA ASP A 45 -1.38 -6.62 17.65
C ASP A 45 -2.35 -6.63 18.88
N ASP A 46 -3.36 -5.75 18.88
CA ASP A 46 -4.48 -5.76 19.83
C ASP A 46 -5.58 -6.79 19.44
N ASP A 47 -5.51 -7.36 18.22
CA ASP A 47 -6.46 -8.32 17.67
C ASP A 47 -5.80 -9.72 17.55
N PRO A 48 -6.08 -10.67 18.47
CA PRO A 48 -5.34 -11.93 18.60
C PRO A 48 -5.46 -12.89 17.40
N GLU A 49 -6.30 -12.58 16.40
CA GLU A 49 -6.56 -13.46 15.25
C GLU A 49 -5.56 -13.28 14.07
N ASP A 50 -4.87 -12.14 13.94
CA ASP A 50 -3.98 -11.89 12.78
C ASP A 50 -2.50 -12.31 13.03
N ALA A 51 -2.07 -12.46 14.29
CA ALA A 51 -0.71 -12.93 14.65
C ALA A 51 -0.39 -14.34 14.09
N SER A 52 -1.42 -15.18 13.91
CA SER A 52 -1.30 -16.53 13.34
C SER A 52 -0.98 -16.54 11.84
N ARG A 53 -1.27 -15.44 11.12
CA ARG A 53 -1.07 -15.35 9.66
C ARG A 53 0.35 -14.95 9.25
N GLU A 54 1.06 -14.17 10.07
CA GLU A 54 2.47 -13.83 9.83
C GLU A 54 3.39 -15.02 10.17
N ALA A 55 3.17 -15.73 11.29
CA ALA A 55 3.95 -16.92 11.66
C ALA A 55 3.84 -18.07 10.64
N LYS A 56 2.67 -18.24 10.01
CA LYS A 56 2.45 -19.30 9.01
C LYS A 56 3.15 -19.05 7.68
N LYS A 57 3.54 -17.81 7.37
CA LYS A 57 4.35 -17.50 6.17
C LYS A 57 5.82 -17.84 6.37
N GLU A 58 6.39 -17.49 7.52
CA GLU A 58 7.80 -17.79 7.83
C GLU A 58 8.08 -19.30 7.93
N ILE A 59 7.17 -20.07 8.53
CA ILE A 59 7.32 -21.54 8.67
C ILE A 59 7.23 -22.27 7.31
N SER A 60 6.56 -21.70 6.30
CA SER A 60 6.47 -22.32 4.97
C SER A 60 7.64 -22.00 4.03
N GLU A 61 8.41 -20.93 4.29
CA GLU A 61 9.60 -20.58 3.50
C GLU A 61 10.88 -21.27 3.99
N ASP A 62 10.93 -21.70 5.25
CA ASP A 62 12.09 -22.38 5.86
C ASP A 62 11.97 -23.91 5.89
N LEU A 63 11.03 -24.49 5.11
CA LEU A 63 11.02 -25.94 4.87
C LEU A 63 12.03 -26.28 3.75
N PRO A 64 13.20 -26.89 4.07
CA PRO A 64 14.02 -27.52 3.05
C PRO A 64 13.20 -28.65 2.41
N ARG A 65 13.12 -28.67 1.07
CA ARG A 65 12.57 -29.80 0.32
C ARG A 65 13.35 -31.08 0.60
#